data_AF-A0A5D2VF82-F1
#
_entry.id   AF-A0A5D2VF82-F1
#
_cell.length_a   1.000
_cell.length_b   1.000
_cell.length_c   1.000
_cell.angle_alpha   90.00
_cell.angle_beta   90.00
_cell.angle_gamma   90.00
#
_symmetry.space_group_name_H-M   'P 1'
#
loop_
_entity.id
_entity.type
_entity.pdbx_description
1 polymer ?
#
loop_
_entity_poly.entity_id
_entity_poly.type
_entity_poly.pdbx_seq_one_letter_code
_entity_poly.pdbx_strand_id
1 'polypeptide(L)'
;MIYRAIVECDPSGPLMVNVTKLYPKSDCSVFDAFGRVYSGRIQTGQSLRVLGEGYSPDDEEDMTLKEVTKLCIYQARYRIPLSSAPPGSWVLIEGVDASIMKTATLCNLDLDEDVYIFWPLQFNTLPVVKTATEPLNPSELPKMVEGLRKISKSYPLAITKVEESGEHTILGTGELYLDSIMKDLRELYSEVEVKCNR
;
A
#
# COMPACT_ATOMS: atom_id res chain seq x y z
N MET A 1 14.93 -15.95 -15.16
CA MET A 1 15.84 -14.82 -15.43
C MET A 1 15.73 -13.74 -14.38
N ILE A 2 14.52 -13.40 -13.92
CA ILE A 2 14.20 -12.42 -12.88
C ILE A 2 15.06 -12.60 -11.63
N TYR A 3 15.16 -13.83 -11.09
CA TYR A 3 15.98 -14.10 -9.89
C TYR A 3 17.44 -13.63 -10.05
N ARG A 4 18.08 -13.94 -11.19
CA ARG A 4 19.46 -13.52 -11.44
C ARG A 4 19.57 -12.00 -11.57
N ALA A 5 18.64 -11.38 -12.29
CA ALA A 5 18.59 -9.93 -12.43
C ALA A 5 18.42 -9.21 -11.09
N ILE A 6 17.61 -9.76 -10.17
CA ILE A 6 17.45 -9.24 -8.81
C ILE A 6 18.76 -9.36 -8.01
N VAL A 7 19.41 -10.53 -8.07
CA VAL A 7 20.68 -10.78 -7.34
C VAL A 7 21.80 -9.88 -7.84
N GLU A 8 21.89 -9.69 -9.15
CA GLU A 8 22.91 -8.87 -9.81
C GLU A 8 22.57 -7.37 -9.79
N CYS A 9 21.35 -7.01 -9.35
CA CYS A 9 20.84 -5.65 -9.37
C CYS A 9 20.90 -5.02 -10.79
N ASP A 10 20.57 -5.83 -11.80
CA ASP A 10 20.77 -5.49 -13.21
C ASP A 10 19.82 -4.37 -13.67
N PRO A 11 20.33 -3.19 -14.08
CA PRO A 11 19.49 -2.09 -14.58
C PRO A 11 18.84 -2.36 -15.94
N SER A 12 19.32 -3.34 -16.70
CA SER A 12 18.77 -3.73 -18.02
C SER A 12 17.88 -4.96 -17.94
N GLY A 13 17.79 -5.59 -16.77
CA GLY A 13 16.93 -6.74 -16.52
C GLY A 13 15.44 -6.37 -16.39
N PRO A 14 14.58 -7.38 -16.17
CA PRO A 14 13.16 -7.17 -15.93
C PRO A 14 12.95 -6.28 -14.69
N LEU A 15 12.04 -5.32 -14.79
CA LEU A 15 11.67 -4.44 -13.68
C LEU A 15 11.03 -5.27 -12.58
N MET A 16 11.58 -5.18 -11.37
CA MET A 16 10.98 -5.71 -10.17
C MET A 16 11.09 -4.68 -9.06
N VAL A 17 9.96 -4.23 -8.54
CA VAL A 17 9.88 -3.29 -7.42
C VAL A 17 9.08 -3.90 -6.29
N ASN A 18 9.62 -3.85 -5.07
CA ASN A 18 8.89 -4.26 -3.87
C ASN A 18 8.33 -3.01 -3.17
N VAL A 19 7.01 -2.86 -3.17
CA VAL A 19 6.30 -1.81 -2.43
C VAL A 19 5.94 -2.32 -1.06
N THR A 20 6.36 -1.61 -0.01
CA THR A 20 6.17 -2.03 1.39
C THR A 20 5.40 -1.03 2.22
N LYS A 21 5.23 0.20 1.73
CA LYS A 21 4.53 1.26 2.46
C LYS A 21 3.80 2.18 1.51
N LEU A 22 2.61 2.60 1.91
CA LEU A 22 1.86 3.67 1.24
C LEU A 22 1.90 4.91 2.14
N TYR A 23 2.33 6.04 1.58
CA TYR A 23 2.32 7.32 2.29
C TYR A 23 1.17 8.18 1.77
N PRO A 24 0.29 8.69 2.64
CA PRO A 24 -0.75 9.61 2.21
C PRO A 24 -0.11 10.90 1.68
N LYS A 25 -0.71 11.48 0.65
CA LYS A 25 -0.40 12.86 0.26
C LYS A 25 -0.89 13.84 1.33
N SER A 26 -0.44 15.09 1.24
CA SER A 26 -0.77 16.14 2.22
C SER A 26 -2.26 16.42 2.35
N ASP A 27 -3.03 16.14 1.29
CA ASP A 27 -4.49 16.26 1.24
C ASP A 27 -5.21 14.94 1.57
N CYS A 28 -4.48 13.88 1.90
CA CYS A 28 -4.99 12.54 2.22
C CYS A 28 -5.95 11.94 1.18
N SER A 29 -5.92 12.44 -0.07
CA SER A 29 -6.81 12.01 -1.14
C SER A 29 -6.34 10.68 -1.75
N VAL A 30 -5.05 10.58 -1.99
CA VAL A 30 -4.37 9.44 -2.61
C VAL A 30 -3.07 9.12 -1.88
N PHE A 31 -2.50 7.95 -2.18
CA PHE A 31 -1.25 7.50 -1.60
C PHE A 31 -0.12 7.47 -2.62
N ASP A 32 1.08 7.77 -2.17
CA ASP A 32 2.32 7.46 -2.90
C ASP A 32 2.83 6.08 -2.42
N ALA A 33 3.10 5.18 -3.36
CA ALA A 33 3.69 3.89 -3.05
C ALA A 33 5.20 4.02 -2.85
N PHE A 34 5.68 3.60 -1.69
CA PHE A 34 7.10 3.58 -1.34
C PHE A 34 7.66 2.18 -1.46
N GLY A 35 8.69 2.04 -2.30
CA GLY A 35 9.28 0.76 -2.59
C GLY A 35 10.74 0.84 -3.01
N ARG A 36 11.37 -0.32 -3.05
CA ARG A 36 12.74 -0.51 -3.53
C ARG A 36 12.72 -1.16 -4.90
N VAL A 37 13.46 -0.58 -5.84
CA VAL A 37 13.73 -1.19 -7.15
C VAL A 37 14.82 -2.26 -6.97
N TYR A 38 14.53 -3.50 -7.32
CA TYR A 38 15.46 -4.64 -7.18
C TYR A 38 16.18 -4.99 -8.49
N SER A 39 15.48 -4.87 -9.62
CA SER A 39 16.02 -5.06 -10.97
C SER A 39 15.28 -4.17 -11.96
N GLY A 40 15.87 -3.92 -13.12
CA GLY A 40 15.33 -3.04 -14.15
C GLY A 40 15.22 -1.57 -13.76
N ARG A 41 14.77 -0.73 -14.69
CA ARG A 41 14.59 0.71 -14.48
C ARG A 41 13.11 1.06 -14.49
N ILE A 42 12.64 1.72 -13.43
CA ILE A 42 11.31 2.32 -13.42
C ILE A 42 11.37 3.73 -14.00
N GLN A 43 10.38 4.10 -14.80
CA GLN A 43 10.30 5.39 -15.49
C GLN A 43 8.94 6.06 -15.27
N THR A 44 8.92 7.39 -15.26
CA THR A 44 7.66 8.15 -15.27
C THR A 44 6.97 8.01 -16.63
N GLY A 45 5.66 7.82 -16.64
CA GLY A 45 4.82 7.50 -17.81
C GLY A 45 4.83 6.02 -18.19
N GLN A 46 5.55 5.17 -17.46
CA GLN A 46 5.60 3.73 -17.73
C GLN A 46 4.32 3.04 -17.24
N SER A 47 3.67 2.28 -18.12
CA SER A 47 2.65 1.31 -17.72
C SER A 47 3.30 0.01 -17.23
N LEU A 48 2.81 -0.50 -16.11
CA LEU A 48 3.34 -1.68 -15.43
C LEU A 48 2.23 -2.53 -14.80
N ARG A 49 2.55 -3.77 -14.45
CA ARG A 49 1.67 -4.64 -13.65
C ARG A 49 1.90 -4.36 -12.17
N VAL A 50 0.81 -4.18 -11.43
CA VAL A 50 0.78 -4.14 -9.96
C VAL A 50 0.20 -5.46 -9.49
N LEU A 51 1.02 -6.25 -8.82
CA LEU A 51 0.65 -7.55 -8.26
C LEU A 51 0.42 -7.38 -6.76
N GLY A 52 -0.81 -7.61 -6.30
CA GLY A 52 -1.17 -7.57 -4.87
C GLY A 52 -0.71 -8.81 -4.11
N GLU A 53 -1.13 -8.93 -2.85
CA GLU A 53 -0.71 -10.03 -1.96
C GLU A 53 -1.38 -11.37 -2.30
N GLY A 54 -2.52 -11.35 -2.99
CA GLY A 54 -3.26 -12.55 -3.41
C GLY A 54 -2.82 -13.10 -4.76
N TYR A 55 -1.96 -12.40 -5.49
CA TYR A 55 -1.58 -12.78 -6.85
C TYR A 55 -0.71 -14.05 -6.86
N SER A 56 -0.97 -14.93 -7.83
CA SER A 56 -0.09 -16.02 -8.22
C SER A 56 -0.08 -16.20 -9.75
N PRO A 57 0.92 -16.88 -10.35
CA PRO A 57 0.88 -17.19 -11.78
C PRO A 57 -0.35 -17.98 -12.22
N ASP A 58 -0.95 -18.76 -11.31
CA ASP A 58 -2.15 -19.56 -11.56
C ASP A 58 -3.46 -18.77 -11.32
N ASP A 59 -3.37 -17.63 -10.62
CA ASP A 59 -4.49 -16.77 -10.23
C ASP A 59 -4.10 -15.28 -10.33
N GLU A 60 -4.46 -14.68 -11.46
CA GLU A 60 -4.14 -13.28 -11.78
C GLU A 60 -5.22 -12.29 -11.30
N GLU A 61 -6.19 -12.69 -10.45
CA GLU A 61 -7.27 -11.80 -10.00
C GLU A 61 -6.76 -10.55 -9.27
N ASP A 62 -5.67 -10.68 -8.51
CA ASP A 62 -5.02 -9.57 -7.77
C ASP A 62 -3.91 -8.89 -8.59
N MET A 63 -4.05 -8.89 -9.93
CA MET A 63 -3.19 -8.15 -10.85
C MET A 63 -3.96 -7.00 -11.50
N THR A 64 -3.32 -5.82 -11.54
CA THR A 64 -3.88 -4.66 -12.24
C THR A 64 -2.82 -3.93 -13.04
N LEU A 65 -3.22 -3.36 -14.19
CA LEU A 65 -2.35 -2.48 -14.97
C LEU A 65 -2.47 -1.04 -14.46
N LYS A 66 -1.34 -0.40 -14.19
CA LYS A 66 -1.27 0.99 -13.73
C LYS A 66 -0.15 1.74 -14.45
N GLU A 67 -0.28 3.06 -14.50
CA GLU A 67 0.73 3.96 -15.03
C GLU A 67 1.45 4.70 -13.90
N VAL A 68 2.77 4.76 -13.98
CA VAL A 68 3.59 5.56 -13.08
C VAL A 68 3.48 7.03 -13.46
N THR A 69 2.60 7.77 -12.80
CA THR A 69 2.37 9.19 -13.11
C THR A 69 3.50 10.10 -12.65
N LYS A 70 4.18 9.75 -11.55
CA LYS A 70 5.31 10.51 -11.01
C LYS A 70 6.24 9.61 -10.20
N LEU A 71 7.54 9.87 -10.30
CA LEU A 71 8.58 9.27 -9.46
C LEU A 71 9.29 10.34 -8.64
N CYS A 72 9.57 10.05 -7.38
CA CYS A 72 10.33 10.95 -6.50
C CYS A 72 11.30 10.19 -5.57
N ILE A 73 12.42 10.83 -5.23
CA ILE A 73 13.18 10.48 -4.03
C ILE A 73 12.53 11.17 -2.83
N TYR A 74 12.26 10.40 -1.78
CA TYR A 74 11.66 10.92 -0.56
C TYR A 74 12.72 11.45 0.40
N GLN A 75 12.64 12.74 0.75
CA GLN A 75 13.52 13.41 1.72
C GLN A 75 12.72 13.91 2.93
N ALA A 76 11.74 13.10 3.37
CA ALA A 76 10.80 13.37 4.46
C ALA A 76 9.95 14.64 4.29
N ARG A 77 10.56 15.83 4.36
CA ARG A 77 9.88 17.13 4.25
C ARG A 77 9.71 17.62 2.81
N TYR A 78 10.52 17.11 1.88
CA TYR A 78 10.43 17.46 0.47
C TYR A 78 10.65 16.22 -0.41
N ARG A 79 10.29 16.37 -1.68
CA ARG A 79 10.34 15.31 -2.70
C ARG A 79 11.18 15.81 -3.87
N ILE A 80 12.13 14.99 -4.33
CA ILE A 80 12.95 15.30 -5.49
C ILE A 80 12.38 14.52 -6.69
N PRO A 81 11.80 15.18 -7.70
CA PRO A 81 11.22 14.50 -8.85
C PRO A 81 12.30 13.79 -9.67
N LEU A 82 11.96 12.60 -10.19
CA LEU A 82 12.82 11.79 -11.04
C LEU A 82 12.13 11.48 -12.36
N SER A 83 12.90 11.40 -13.45
CA SER A 83 12.42 10.81 -14.70
C SER A 83 12.48 9.28 -14.67
N SER A 84 13.50 8.72 -14.01
CA SER A 84 13.71 7.28 -13.86
C SER A 84 14.52 6.95 -12.61
N ALA A 85 14.42 5.71 -12.13
CA ALA A 85 15.24 5.20 -11.04
C ALA A 85 15.82 3.81 -11.35
N PRO A 86 17.13 3.57 -11.11
CA PRO A 86 17.77 2.28 -11.29
C PRO A 86 17.52 1.33 -10.11
N PRO A 87 17.89 0.05 -10.24
CA PRO A 87 17.93 -0.90 -9.14
C PRO A 87 18.77 -0.40 -7.96
N GLY A 88 18.38 -0.82 -6.76
CA GLY A 88 18.96 -0.35 -5.49
C GLY A 88 18.31 0.93 -4.95
N SER A 89 17.55 1.66 -5.77
CA SER A 89 16.92 2.92 -5.36
C SER A 89 15.65 2.69 -4.54
N TRP A 90 15.44 3.56 -3.55
CA TRP A 90 14.15 3.73 -2.87
C TRP A 90 13.40 4.90 -3.49
N VAL A 91 12.15 4.68 -3.89
CA VAL A 91 11.35 5.65 -4.64
C VAL A 91 9.94 5.74 -4.09
N LEU A 92 9.38 6.95 -4.18
CA LEU A 92 7.94 7.18 -4.16
C LEU A 92 7.39 7.11 -5.57
N ILE A 93 6.30 6.37 -5.74
CA ILE A 93 5.67 6.03 -6.99
C ILE A 93 4.21 6.47 -6.92
N GLU A 94 3.82 7.39 -7.78
CA GLU A 94 2.47 7.92 -7.85
C GLU A 94 1.66 7.24 -8.97
N GLY A 95 0.37 7.00 -8.74
CA GLY A 95 -0.56 6.46 -9.75
C GLY A 95 -0.82 4.96 -9.65
N VAL A 96 -0.16 4.27 -8.73
CA VAL A 96 -0.27 2.80 -8.56
C VAL A 96 -1.02 2.38 -7.29
N ASP A 97 -1.46 3.32 -6.45
CA ASP A 97 -1.97 3.02 -5.10
C ASP A 97 -3.36 2.40 -5.05
N ALA A 98 -4.19 2.62 -6.08
CA ALA A 98 -5.59 2.22 -6.08
C ALA A 98 -5.80 0.72 -5.81
N SER A 99 -4.91 -0.13 -6.34
CA SER A 99 -4.94 -1.59 -6.18
C SER A 99 -4.06 -2.12 -5.04
N ILE A 100 -3.29 -1.26 -4.36
CA ILE A 100 -2.38 -1.69 -3.31
C ILE A 100 -3.05 -1.47 -1.95
N MET A 101 -3.18 -2.56 -1.19
CA MET A 101 -3.69 -2.50 0.18
C MET A 101 -2.58 -2.42 1.22
N LYS A 102 -1.51 -3.21 1.10
CA LYS A 102 -0.41 -3.22 2.08
C LYS A 102 0.93 -3.26 1.37
N THR A 103 1.24 -4.41 0.79
CA THR A 103 2.39 -4.61 -0.07
C THR A 103 1.96 -4.88 -1.50
N ALA A 104 2.88 -4.69 -2.43
CA ALA A 104 2.69 -5.06 -3.81
C ALA A 104 4.04 -5.27 -4.51
N THR A 105 4.00 -6.03 -5.59
CA THR A 105 5.14 -6.19 -6.50
C THR A 105 4.82 -5.51 -7.81
N LEU A 106 5.72 -4.62 -8.28
CA LEU A 106 5.57 -3.98 -9.58
C LEU A 106 6.52 -4.61 -10.59
N CYS A 107 6.03 -4.92 -11.78
CA CYS A 107 6.83 -5.51 -12.85
C CYS A 107 6.39 -5.07 -14.26
N ASN A 108 7.20 -5.40 -15.28
CA ASN A 108 6.88 -5.08 -16.68
C ASN A 108 5.56 -5.73 -17.13
N LEU A 109 4.95 -5.15 -18.18
CA LEU A 109 3.77 -5.71 -18.84
C LEU A 109 4.04 -7.05 -19.52
N ASP A 110 5.20 -7.18 -20.15
CA ASP A 110 5.56 -8.35 -20.94
C ASP A 110 6.76 -9.02 -20.27
N LEU A 111 6.53 -10.18 -19.68
CA LEU A 111 7.56 -11.03 -19.09
C LEU A 111 7.38 -12.44 -19.66
N ASP A 112 8.45 -12.98 -20.24
CA ASP A 112 8.46 -14.30 -20.90
C ASP A 112 8.54 -15.48 -19.91
N GLU A 113 8.36 -15.23 -18.61
CA GLU A 113 8.41 -16.23 -17.54
C GLU A 113 7.45 -15.90 -16.41
N ASP A 114 7.08 -16.92 -15.63
CA ASP A 114 6.20 -16.78 -14.47
C ASP A 114 6.78 -15.80 -13.45
N VAL A 115 5.95 -14.83 -13.07
CA VAL A 115 6.31 -13.80 -12.09
C VAL A 115 5.69 -14.17 -10.75
N TYR A 116 6.46 -14.04 -9.69
CA TYR A 116 5.98 -14.20 -8.32
C TYR A 116 6.09 -12.88 -7.57
N ILE A 117 5.23 -12.70 -6.56
CA ILE A 117 5.28 -11.55 -5.67
C ILE A 117 6.43 -11.68 -4.67
N PHE A 118 6.93 -10.54 -4.19
CA PHE A 118 7.70 -10.51 -2.96
C PHE A 118 6.84 -10.96 -1.79
N TRP A 119 7.47 -11.64 -0.84
CA TRP A 119 6.79 -12.16 0.33
C TRP A 119 6.13 -11.02 1.14
N PRO A 120 4.84 -11.15 1.52
CA PRO A 120 4.16 -10.16 2.35
C PRO A 120 4.89 -9.91 3.66
N LEU A 121 4.78 -8.69 4.21
CA LEU A 121 5.52 -8.30 5.42
C LEU A 121 5.25 -9.26 6.59
N GLN A 122 6.33 -9.85 7.11
CA GLN A 122 6.30 -10.65 8.33
C GLN A 122 6.57 -9.76 9.53
N PHE A 123 5.67 -9.77 10.50
CA PHE A 123 5.78 -8.96 11.71
C PHE A 123 6.07 -9.85 12.92
N ASN A 124 6.89 -9.35 13.83
CA ASN A 124 7.21 -10.04 15.09
C ASN A 124 6.10 -9.89 16.16
N THR A 125 4.94 -9.35 15.78
CA THR A 125 3.82 -9.07 16.67
C THR A 125 2.50 -9.28 15.94
N LEU A 126 1.42 -9.45 16.69
CA LEU A 126 0.08 -9.68 16.16
C LEU A 126 -0.87 -8.56 16.58
N PRO A 127 -1.82 -8.15 15.73
CA PRO A 127 -2.86 -7.21 16.11
C PRO A 127 -3.90 -7.91 16.98
N VAL A 128 -3.74 -7.80 18.30
CA VAL A 128 -4.56 -8.50 19.30
C VAL A 128 -5.59 -7.59 19.99
N VAL A 129 -5.35 -6.28 19.99
CA VAL A 129 -6.28 -5.34 20.62
C VAL A 129 -7.35 -4.99 19.60
N LYS A 130 -8.62 -5.23 19.95
CA LYS A 130 -9.79 -5.00 19.09
C LYS A 130 -10.58 -3.81 19.62
N THR A 131 -11.07 -2.96 18.73
CA THR A 131 -12.06 -1.92 19.03
C THR A 131 -13.13 -1.90 17.95
N ALA A 132 -14.39 -1.70 18.35
CA ALA A 132 -15.49 -1.47 17.41
C ALA A 132 -15.66 0.03 17.15
N THR A 133 -15.88 0.37 15.89
CA THR A 133 -16.00 1.75 15.40
C THR A 133 -17.32 1.94 14.65
N GLU A 134 -18.07 2.96 15.05
CA GLU A 134 -19.31 3.36 14.39
C GLU A 134 -19.31 4.89 14.20
N PRO A 135 -19.85 5.42 13.09
CA PRO A 135 -20.00 6.85 12.94
C PRO A 135 -21.09 7.33 13.90
N LEU A 136 -20.92 8.51 14.50
CA LEU A 136 -21.93 9.09 15.37
C LEU A 136 -23.24 9.35 14.58
N ASN A 137 -23.09 9.80 13.34
CA ASN A 137 -24.18 9.95 12.39
C ASN A 137 -24.18 8.78 11.39
N PRO A 138 -25.23 7.92 11.38
CA PRO A 138 -25.30 6.77 10.47
C PRO A 138 -25.20 7.11 8.98
N SER A 139 -25.60 8.32 8.57
CA SER A 139 -25.49 8.75 7.17
C SER A 139 -24.04 8.92 6.69
N GLU A 140 -23.08 9.01 7.61
CA GLU A 140 -21.66 9.18 7.31
C GLU A 140 -20.89 7.85 7.23
N LEU A 141 -21.59 6.72 7.38
CA LEU A 141 -21.01 5.38 7.28
C LEU A 141 -20.17 5.17 6.02
N PRO A 142 -20.59 5.59 4.81
CA PRO A 142 -19.76 5.43 3.61
C PRO A 142 -18.40 6.15 3.70
N LYS A 143 -18.37 7.34 4.33
CA LYS A 143 -17.12 8.10 4.55
C LYS A 143 -16.21 7.39 5.55
N MET A 144 -16.77 6.85 6.63
CA MET A 144 -16.00 6.08 7.60
C MET A 144 -15.40 4.81 6.97
N VAL A 145 -16.18 4.08 6.16
CA VAL A 145 -15.70 2.87 5.46
C VAL A 145 -14.55 3.19 4.51
N GLU A 146 -14.63 4.29 3.78
CA GLU A 146 -13.52 4.75 2.94
C GLU A 146 -12.30 5.13 3.77
N GLY A 147 -12.50 5.80 4.92
CA GLY A 147 -11.45 6.07 5.89
C GLY A 147 -10.76 4.80 6.40
N LEU A 148 -11.53 3.74 6.70
CA LEU A 148 -11.00 2.43 7.13
C LEU A 148 -10.13 1.77 6.05
N ARG A 149 -10.47 1.95 4.76
CA ARG A 149 -9.62 1.48 3.65
C ARG A 149 -8.29 2.24 3.62
N LYS A 150 -8.31 3.56 3.82
CA LYS A 150 -7.09 4.39 3.91
C LYS A 150 -6.24 4.04 5.14
N ILE A 151 -6.86 3.68 6.26
CA ILE A 151 -6.16 3.13 7.43
C ILE A 151 -5.45 1.83 7.08
N SER A 152 -6.12 0.90 6.40
CA SER A 152 -5.51 -0.37 5.98
C SER A 152 -4.27 -0.16 5.08
N LYS A 153 -4.29 0.86 4.21
CA LYS A 153 -3.15 1.31 3.40
C LYS A 153 -2.00 1.88 4.23
N SER A 154 -2.34 2.71 5.22
CA SER A 154 -1.37 3.45 6.03
C SER A 154 -0.72 2.60 7.12
N TYR A 155 -1.45 1.62 7.66
CA TYR A 155 -1.08 0.86 8.85
C TYR A 155 -0.97 -0.64 8.51
N PRO A 156 0.24 -1.14 8.18
CA PRO A 156 0.40 -2.51 7.67
C PRO A 156 -0.13 -3.61 8.60
N LEU A 157 -0.08 -3.38 9.91
CA LEU A 157 -0.56 -4.30 10.94
C LEU A 157 -2.03 -4.08 11.33
N ALA A 158 -2.67 -3.00 10.86
CA ALA A 158 -4.09 -2.82 11.10
C ALA A 158 -4.89 -3.86 10.31
N ILE A 159 -5.94 -4.37 10.94
CA ILE A 159 -6.92 -5.25 10.30
C ILE A 159 -8.28 -4.63 10.52
N THR A 160 -8.94 -4.20 9.45
CA THR A 160 -10.32 -3.73 9.49
C THR A 160 -11.25 -4.85 9.01
N LYS A 161 -12.27 -5.19 9.79
CA LYS A 161 -13.24 -6.24 9.45
C LYS A 161 -14.66 -5.73 9.66
N VAL A 162 -15.61 -6.34 8.96
CA VAL A 162 -17.04 -6.22 9.24
C VAL A 162 -17.46 -7.53 9.86
N GLU A 163 -17.96 -7.49 11.08
CA GLU A 163 -18.48 -8.65 11.78
C GLU A 163 -19.88 -9.02 11.23
N GLU A 164 -20.35 -10.24 11.52
CA GLU A 164 -21.69 -10.68 11.14
C GLU A 164 -22.82 -9.80 11.72
N SER A 165 -22.55 -9.13 12.84
CA SER A 165 -23.44 -8.14 13.45
C SER A 165 -23.58 -6.85 12.63
N GLY A 166 -22.73 -6.64 11.62
CA GLY A 166 -22.60 -5.38 10.88
C GLY A 166 -21.64 -4.37 11.52
N GLU A 167 -21.02 -4.72 12.65
CA GLU A 167 -20.05 -3.84 13.32
C GLU A 167 -18.72 -3.79 12.56
N HIS A 168 -18.20 -2.58 12.37
CA HIS A 168 -16.85 -2.38 11.85
C HIS A 168 -15.85 -2.46 12.99
N THR A 169 -14.88 -3.37 12.89
CA THR A 169 -13.87 -3.60 13.92
C THR A 169 -12.47 -3.32 13.39
N ILE A 170 -11.64 -2.74 14.24
CA ILE A 170 -10.23 -2.49 13.96
C ILE A 170 -9.40 -3.30 14.96
N LEU A 171 -8.50 -4.12 14.46
CA LEU A 171 -7.48 -4.79 15.27
C LEU A 171 -6.14 -4.07 15.11
N GLY A 172 -5.46 -3.86 16.23
CA GLY A 172 -4.14 -3.22 16.33
C GLY A 172 -3.26 -3.89 17.37
N THR A 173 -1.98 -3.52 17.39
CA THR A 173 -0.97 -4.18 18.25
C THR A 173 -1.04 -3.75 19.72
N GLY A 174 -1.63 -2.60 20.00
CA GLY A 174 -1.64 -2.00 21.34
C GLY A 174 -2.44 -0.70 21.39
N GLU A 175 -2.59 -0.15 22.60
CA GLU A 175 -3.41 1.05 22.85
C GLU A 175 -2.92 2.27 22.06
N LEU A 176 -1.62 2.58 22.12
CA LEU A 176 -1.06 3.73 21.39
C LEU A 176 -1.19 3.60 19.87
N TYR A 177 -1.11 2.36 19.36
CA TYR A 177 -1.28 2.08 17.94
C TYR A 177 -2.72 2.34 17.49
N LEU A 178 -3.70 1.87 18.28
CA LEU A 178 -5.11 2.14 18.02
C LEU A 178 -5.46 3.61 18.22
N ASP A 179 -4.90 4.28 19.22
CA ASP A 179 -5.10 5.72 19.44
C ASP A 179 -4.68 6.54 18.22
N SER A 180 -3.50 6.22 17.67
CA SER A 180 -3.01 6.85 16.43
C SER A 180 -3.94 6.57 15.24
N ILE A 181 -4.37 5.32 15.06
CA ILE A 181 -5.33 4.95 14.01
C ILE A 181 -6.65 5.72 14.15
N MET A 182 -7.18 5.80 15.36
CA MET A 182 -8.44 6.47 15.62
C MET A 182 -8.35 7.97 15.38
N LYS A 183 -7.21 8.58 15.73
CA LYS A 183 -6.93 9.98 15.41
C LYS A 183 -6.89 10.20 13.91
N ASP A 184 -6.11 9.41 13.18
CA ASP A 184 -5.99 9.52 11.73
C ASP A 184 -7.32 9.26 11.01
N LEU A 185 -8.11 8.30 11.48
CA LEU A 185 -9.44 8.01 10.93
C LEU A 185 -10.36 9.23 11.07
N ARG A 186 -10.43 9.84 12.26
CA ARG A 186 -11.31 10.98 12.55
C ARG A 186 -10.84 12.27 11.87
N GLU A 187 -9.55 12.58 11.95
CA GLU A 187 -9.01 13.89 11.57
C GLU A 187 -8.48 13.95 10.14
N LEU A 188 -7.91 12.85 9.61
CA LEU A 188 -7.23 12.86 8.31
C LEU A 188 -8.04 12.22 7.19
N TYR A 189 -8.69 11.09 7.44
CA TYR A 189 -9.22 10.25 6.35
C TYR A 189 -10.72 10.32 6.14
N SER A 190 -11.50 10.48 7.21
CA SER A 190 -12.97 10.51 7.10
C SER A 190 -13.58 11.88 7.41
N GLU A 191 -12.93 12.71 8.25
CA GLU A 191 -13.52 13.94 8.81
C GLU A 191 -14.89 13.67 9.48
N VAL A 192 -15.03 12.50 10.11
CA VAL A 192 -16.27 12.04 10.76
C VAL A 192 -16.02 11.85 12.26
N GLU A 193 -17.03 12.19 13.07
CA GLU A 193 -17.05 11.82 14.48
C GLU A 193 -17.30 10.32 14.63
N VAL A 194 -16.27 9.58 15.06
CA VAL A 194 -16.33 8.13 15.24
C VAL A 194 -16.40 7.77 16.73
N LYS A 195 -17.45 7.04 17.10
CA LYS A 195 -17.61 6.47 18.44
C LYS A 195 -16.80 5.16 18.53
N CYS A 196 -16.05 5.03 19.63
CA CYS A 196 -15.32 3.82 19.96
C CYS A 196 -16.06 3.07 21.06
N ASN A 197 -16.36 1.81 20.82
CA ASN A 197 -16.82 0.89 21.85
C ASN A 197 -15.65 0.00 22.27
N ARG A 198 -15.57 -0.28 23.58
CA ARG A 198 -14.62 -1.25 24.15
C ARG A 198 -15.09 -2.66 23.89
#